data_AF-A0A2X4TSU6-F1
#
_entry.id   AF-A0A2X4TSU6-F1
#
_cell.length_a   1.000
_cell.length_b   1.000
_cell.length_c   1.000
_cell.angle_alpha   90.00
_cell.angle_beta   90.00
_cell.angle_gamma   90.00
#
_symmetry.space_group_name_H-M   'P 1'
#
loop_
_entity.id
_entity.type
_entity.pdbx_description
1 polymer ?
#
loop_
_entity_poly.entity_id
_entity_poly.type
_entity_poly.pdbx_seq_one_letter_code
_entity_poly.pdbx_strand_id
1 'polypeptide(L)'
;MNKTTEYIDALLLSEREKAALPKTDIRAVHQALDAEHRTYSREDDSPLGSVKARLEHAWPDSLAQGQLIKDGEGRDHLQAMPKATRSSMFPDPWRTNPIGRFWDRLRGRDVTPRYVSRLTKEEQANEQKWRTVGTIRRYILLILTLAQTVIATWYMKTILPYQGWALINPMDMVGQDIWVSFMQLLPYVLQTGILILFAVLFCWVSAGFWTALMGFLQLLIGRDKYSISASTVGDEPLNPEHRTALIMPICNEDVSRVFAGLRATWESVKATGNAAHFDVYILSDSYNPDICVAEQKAWMELIAEVQGEGQIFYRRRRRRMKRKSGNIDDFCRRWGNQYSYMVVLDADSVMSGECLSGLVRLMEANPNAGIIQSSPKASGMDTLYARCQQFATRVYGPLFTAGLHFWQLGESHYWGHNAIIRVKPFY
;
A
#
# COMPACT_ATOMS: atom_id res chain seq x y z
N MET A 1 0.07 -4.61 -46.23
CA MET A 1 -1.27 -4.03 -46.43
C MET A 1 -1.19 -2.54 -46.12
N ASN A 2 -2.15 -1.71 -46.55
CA ASN A 2 -2.25 -0.34 -46.04
C ASN A 2 -2.61 -0.39 -44.55
N LYS A 3 -1.98 0.43 -43.70
CA LYS A 3 -2.27 0.49 -42.25
C LYS A 3 -3.76 0.70 -41.96
N THR A 4 -4.45 1.44 -42.83
CA THR A 4 -5.90 1.66 -42.74
C THR A 4 -6.69 0.37 -42.95
N THR A 5 -6.25 -0.51 -43.86
CA THR A 5 -6.91 -1.81 -44.09
C THR A 5 -6.69 -2.74 -42.90
N GLU A 6 -5.46 -2.82 -42.38
CA GLU A 6 -5.16 -3.58 -41.16
C GLU A 6 -6.00 -3.09 -39.96
N TYR A 7 -6.19 -1.77 -39.84
CA TYR A 7 -7.05 -1.19 -38.82
C TYR A 7 -8.53 -1.59 -38.97
N ILE A 8 -9.09 -1.50 -40.18
CA ILE A 8 -10.48 -1.89 -40.46
C ILE A 8 -10.69 -3.38 -40.17
N ASP A 9 -9.73 -4.23 -40.55
CA ASP A 9 -9.82 -5.68 -40.34
C ASP A 9 -9.84 -6.02 -38.85
N ALA A 10 -9.15 -5.24 -38.01
CA ALA A 10 -9.12 -5.37 -36.56
C ALA A 10 -10.38 -4.85 -35.83
N LEU A 11 -11.25 -4.08 -36.51
CA LEU A 11 -12.51 -3.63 -35.91
C LEU A 11 -13.49 -4.81 -35.76
N LEU A 12 -14.20 -4.86 -34.63
CA LEU A 12 -15.25 -5.83 -34.33
C LEU A 12 -16.56 -5.46 -35.05
N LEU A 13 -16.50 -5.36 -36.37
CA LEU A 13 -17.62 -5.04 -37.26
C LEU A 13 -17.96 -6.25 -38.14
N SER A 14 -19.19 -6.31 -38.65
CA SER A 14 -19.54 -7.29 -39.67
C SER A 14 -18.78 -7.03 -40.98
N GLU A 15 -18.57 -8.06 -41.79
CA GLU A 15 -17.86 -7.92 -43.08
C GLU A 15 -18.54 -6.92 -44.02
N ARG A 16 -19.87 -6.76 -43.92
CA ARG A 16 -20.61 -5.74 -44.68
C ARG A 16 -20.29 -4.32 -44.22
N GLU A 17 -20.23 -4.09 -42.90
CA GLU A 17 -19.88 -2.79 -42.33
C GLU A 17 -18.42 -2.43 -42.63
N LYS A 18 -17.51 -3.39 -42.51
CA LYS A 18 -16.09 -3.21 -42.89
C LYS A 18 -15.95 -2.82 -44.37
N ALA A 19 -16.73 -3.44 -45.27
CA ALA A 19 -16.72 -3.12 -46.69
C ALA A 19 -17.23 -1.70 -47.01
N ALA A 20 -18.11 -1.14 -46.17
CA ALA A 20 -18.64 0.21 -46.33
C ALA A 20 -17.67 1.31 -45.85
N LEU A 21 -16.63 0.96 -45.08
CA LEU A 21 -15.67 1.93 -44.57
C LEU A 21 -14.66 2.37 -45.64
N PRO A 22 -14.31 3.67 -45.70
CA PRO A 22 -13.34 4.18 -46.65
C PRO A 22 -11.94 3.65 -46.35
N LYS A 23 -11.27 3.09 -47.36
CA LYS A 23 -9.91 2.50 -47.22
C LYS A 23 -8.77 3.49 -47.50
N THR A 24 -9.11 4.74 -47.78
CA THR A 24 -8.17 5.80 -48.20
C THR A 24 -7.33 6.29 -47.04
N ASP A 25 -7.97 6.67 -45.92
CA ASP A 25 -7.33 7.26 -44.75
C ASP A 25 -8.08 6.90 -43.45
N ILE A 26 -7.35 6.80 -42.34
CA ILE A 26 -7.89 6.45 -41.02
C ILE A 26 -8.88 7.52 -40.51
N ARG A 27 -8.67 8.79 -40.89
CA ARG A 27 -9.60 9.87 -40.60
C ARG A 27 -10.98 9.62 -41.22
N ALA A 28 -10.99 9.24 -42.50
CA ALA A 28 -12.23 8.96 -43.21
C ALA A 28 -12.98 7.79 -42.57
N VAL A 29 -12.26 6.78 -42.06
CA VAL A 29 -12.86 5.68 -41.28
C VAL A 29 -13.55 6.20 -40.03
N HIS A 30 -12.88 7.03 -39.25
CA HIS A 30 -13.44 7.60 -38.02
C HIS A 30 -14.62 8.54 -38.28
N GLN A 31 -14.58 9.33 -39.36
CA GLN A 31 -15.69 10.18 -39.77
C GLN A 31 -16.90 9.37 -40.24
N ALA A 32 -16.69 8.26 -40.96
CA ALA A 32 -17.76 7.36 -41.37
C ALA A 32 -18.43 6.64 -40.19
N LEU A 33 -17.68 6.40 -39.12
CA LEU A 33 -18.18 5.80 -37.86
C LEU A 33 -18.77 6.82 -36.89
N ASP A 34 -18.66 8.12 -37.16
CA ASP A 34 -19.23 9.18 -36.32
C ASP A 34 -20.67 9.47 -36.74
N ALA A 35 -21.64 8.87 -36.05
CA ALA A 35 -23.06 9.07 -36.31
C ALA A 35 -23.50 10.55 -36.21
N GLU A 36 -22.83 11.35 -35.36
CA GLU A 36 -23.16 12.76 -35.15
C GLU A 36 -22.40 13.69 -36.12
N HIS A 37 -21.52 13.16 -36.96
CA HIS A 37 -20.74 13.89 -37.97
C HIS A 37 -20.06 15.15 -37.40
N ARG A 38 -19.42 15.01 -36.24
CA ARG A 38 -18.83 16.15 -35.53
C ARG A 38 -17.63 16.69 -36.29
N THR A 39 -17.45 18.01 -36.20
CA THR A 39 -16.29 18.70 -36.74
C THR A 39 -15.29 19.00 -35.63
N TYR A 40 -14.05 18.59 -35.83
CA TYR A 40 -12.95 18.81 -34.89
C TYR A 40 -11.98 19.85 -35.44
N SER A 41 -11.48 20.72 -34.56
CA SER A 41 -10.53 21.78 -34.95
C SER A 41 -9.14 21.24 -35.29
N ARG A 42 -8.74 20.12 -34.66
CA ARG A 42 -7.50 19.41 -34.94
C ARG A 42 -7.81 18.13 -35.72
N GLU A 43 -6.94 17.81 -36.68
CA GLU A 43 -7.11 16.61 -37.49
C GLU A 43 -7.00 15.33 -36.65
N ASP A 44 -6.12 15.33 -35.64
CA ASP A 44 -5.88 14.19 -34.74
C ASP A 44 -7.06 13.84 -33.81
N ASP A 45 -8.08 14.70 -33.73
CA ASP A 45 -9.22 14.53 -32.83
C ASP A 45 -10.37 13.72 -33.47
N SER A 46 -10.31 13.40 -34.77
CA SER A 46 -11.35 12.62 -35.46
C SER A 46 -11.70 11.27 -34.79
N PRO A 47 -10.77 10.52 -34.15
CA PRO A 47 -11.11 9.27 -33.46
C PRO A 47 -12.04 9.43 -32.26
N LEU A 48 -12.25 10.66 -31.76
CA LEU A 48 -13.18 10.97 -30.67
C LEU A 48 -14.64 10.83 -31.11
N GLY A 49 -14.95 11.07 -32.39
CA GLY A 49 -16.32 11.00 -32.92
C GLY A 49 -16.82 9.56 -33.00
N SER A 50 -15.94 8.64 -33.36
CA SER A 50 -16.27 7.22 -33.51
C SER A 50 -16.19 6.42 -32.21
N VAL A 51 -16.00 7.05 -31.04
CA VAL A 51 -15.86 6.34 -29.76
C VAL A 51 -17.12 5.55 -29.43
N LYS A 52 -18.29 6.18 -29.51
CA LYS A 52 -19.58 5.56 -29.22
C LYS A 52 -19.80 4.31 -30.07
N ALA A 53 -19.72 4.44 -31.39
CA ALA A 53 -19.91 3.33 -32.32
C ALA A 53 -18.93 2.18 -32.04
N ARG A 54 -17.63 2.48 -31.84
CA ARG A 54 -16.63 1.45 -31.52
C ARG A 54 -16.92 0.72 -30.22
N LEU A 55 -17.39 1.42 -29.18
CA LEU A 55 -17.77 0.80 -27.91
C LEU A 55 -19.02 -0.08 -28.08
N GLU A 56 -20.04 0.39 -28.80
CA GLU A 56 -21.29 -0.36 -29.06
C GLU A 56 -21.04 -1.65 -29.84
N HIS A 57 -20.14 -1.62 -30.83
CA HIS A 57 -19.77 -2.80 -31.58
C HIS A 57 -18.89 -3.78 -30.80
N ALA A 58 -17.97 -3.26 -29.99
CA ALA A 58 -17.08 -4.10 -29.20
C ALA A 58 -17.75 -4.72 -27.98
N TRP A 59 -18.75 -4.05 -27.38
CA TRP A 59 -19.44 -4.48 -26.16
C TRP A 59 -20.95 -4.13 -26.19
N PRO A 60 -21.74 -4.81 -27.04
CA PRO A 60 -23.17 -4.51 -27.20
C PRO A 60 -23.98 -4.73 -25.91
N ASP A 61 -23.61 -5.74 -25.12
CA ASP A 61 -24.34 -6.11 -23.89
C ASP A 61 -23.88 -5.32 -22.64
N SER A 62 -22.65 -4.81 -22.64
CA SER A 62 -22.07 -4.14 -21.45
C SER A 62 -22.45 -2.66 -21.34
N LEU A 63 -22.99 -2.05 -22.40
CA LEU A 63 -23.41 -0.65 -22.42
C LEU A 63 -24.86 -0.43 -21.94
N ALA A 64 -25.43 -1.37 -21.17
CA ALA A 64 -26.77 -1.25 -20.63
C ALA A 64 -27.01 0.12 -19.95
N GLN A 65 -28.22 0.65 -20.18
CA GLN A 65 -28.69 2.03 -19.95
C GLN A 65 -27.84 2.96 -19.05
N GLY A 66 -27.27 4.00 -19.66
CA GLY A 66 -26.72 5.17 -18.95
C GLY A 66 -25.21 5.17 -18.71
N GLN A 67 -24.47 4.12 -19.09
CA GLN A 67 -23.01 4.10 -18.94
C GLN A 67 -22.27 5.03 -19.91
N LEU A 68 -22.83 5.32 -21.09
CA LEU A 68 -22.26 6.31 -22.01
C LEU A 68 -22.85 7.69 -21.68
N ILE A 69 -21.99 8.59 -21.20
CA ILE A 69 -22.31 9.98 -20.89
C ILE A 69 -21.51 10.93 -21.76
N LYS A 70 -21.97 12.18 -21.85
CA LYS A 70 -21.17 13.27 -22.40
C LYS A 70 -20.34 13.90 -21.29
N ASP A 71 -19.06 14.14 -21.54
CA ASP A 71 -18.24 14.94 -20.64
C ASP A 71 -18.55 16.44 -20.76
N GLY A 72 -17.87 17.29 -19.98
CA GLY A 72 -18.07 18.74 -20.00
C GLY A 72 -17.73 19.43 -21.34
N GLU A 73 -17.08 18.71 -22.27
CA GLU A 73 -16.78 19.18 -23.62
C GLU A 73 -17.69 18.50 -24.67
N GLY A 74 -18.72 17.76 -24.25
CA GLY A 74 -19.67 17.08 -25.14
C GLY A 74 -19.13 15.81 -25.78
N ARG A 75 -18.01 15.25 -25.30
CA ARG A 75 -17.40 14.02 -25.84
C ARG A 75 -18.02 12.78 -25.20
N ASP A 76 -18.17 11.71 -25.99
CA ASP A 76 -18.62 10.41 -25.49
C ASP A 76 -17.60 9.81 -24.51
N HIS A 77 -18.07 9.41 -23.34
CA HIS A 77 -17.25 8.87 -22.27
C HIS A 77 -18.04 7.83 -21.45
N LEU A 78 -17.38 6.74 -21.07
CA LEU A 78 -17.88 5.79 -20.09
C LEU A 78 -17.97 6.43 -18.69
N GLN A 79 -19.12 6.30 -18.04
CA GLN A 79 -19.36 6.64 -16.65
C GLN A 79 -18.70 5.60 -15.73
N ALA A 80 -17.37 5.65 -15.64
CA ALA A 80 -16.59 4.70 -14.88
C ALA A 80 -16.42 5.07 -13.39
N MET A 81 -16.83 6.27 -13.00
CA MET A 81 -16.69 6.81 -11.64
C MET A 81 -17.95 7.54 -11.19
N PRO A 82 -18.26 7.53 -9.87
CA PRO A 82 -19.34 8.34 -9.33
C PRO A 82 -18.99 9.83 -9.36
N LYS A 83 -20.01 10.68 -9.19
CA LYS A 83 -19.82 12.15 -9.12
C LYS A 83 -18.84 12.50 -8.00
N ALA A 84 -17.85 13.32 -8.31
CA ALA A 84 -16.82 13.72 -7.35
C ALA A 84 -17.36 14.68 -6.28
N THR A 85 -17.06 14.39 -5.02
CA THR A 85 -17.31 15.18 -3.80
C THR A 85 -15.99 15.72 -3.26
N ARG A 86 -15.54 16.86 -3.81
CA ARG A 86 -14.22 17.39 -3.49
C ARG A 86 -14.12 17.85 -2.02
N SER A 87 -13.07 17.42 -1.35
CA SER A 87 -12.73 17.80 0.03
C SER A 87 -11.30 18.31 0.13
N SER A 88 -11.10 19.25 1.05
CA SER A 88 -9.76 19.77 1.32
C SER A 88 -8.99 18.83 2.24
N MET A 89 -7.75 18.52 1.89
CA MET A 89 -6.81 17.77 2.71
C MET A 89 -5.63 18.67 3.04
N PHE A 90 -5.59 19.18 4.27
CA PHE A 90 -4.51 20.02 4.79
C PHE A 90 -3.77 19.26 5.91
N PRO A 91 -2.53 18.80 5.66
CA PRO A 91 -1.78 18.07 6.67
C PRO A 91 -1.41 18.99 7.83
N ASP A 92 -1.46 18.45 9.05
CA ASP A 92 -0.83 19.11 10.19
C ASP A 92 0.70 19.10 10.01
N PRO A 93 1.39 20.19 10.36
CA PRO A 93 2.84 20.26 10.25
C PRO A 93 3.51 19.23 11.17
N TRP A 94 4.21 18.26 10.58
CA TRP A 94 4.94 17.23 11.33
C TRP A 94 6.33 17.74 11.72
N ARG A 95 6.58 17.97 13.02
CA ARG A 95 7.92 18.32 13.54
C ARG A 95 8.66 17.07 14.03
N THR A 96 9.68 16.64 13.29
CA THR A 96 10.50 15.47 13.66
C THR A 96 11.63 15.81 14.64
N ASN A 97 12.15 17.05 14.64
CA ASN A 97 13.33 17.41 15.43
C ASN A 97 13.05 17.37 16.95
N PRO A 98 13.70 16.48 17.71
CA PRO A 98 13.51 16.37 19.15
C PRO A 98 13.99 17.61 19.92
N ILE A 99 15.08 18.24 19.48
CA ILE A 99 15.62 19.46 20.11
C ILE A 99 14.66 20.63 19.91
N GLY A 100 14.12 20.76 18.69
CA GLY A 100 13.12 21.80 18.38
C GLY A 100 11.87 21.66 19.24
N ARG A 101 11.34 20.42 19.38
CA ARG A 101 10.19 20.15 20.25
C ARG A 101 10.45 20.47 21.72
N PHE A 102 11.61 20.10 22.23
CA PHE A 102 12.00 20.43 23.61
C PHE A 102 12.08 21.95 23.82
N TRP A 103 12.67 22.68 22.88
CA TRP A 103 12.83 24.12 22.97
C TRP A 103 11.51 24.89 22.83
N ASP A 104 10.62 24.43 21.95
CA ASP A 104 9.26 24.98 21.82
C ASP A 104 8.43 24.72 23.08
N ARG A 105 8.58 23.54 23.69
CA ARG A 105 7.93 23.21 24.97
C ARG A 105 8.41 24.13 26.11
N LEU A 106 9.70 24.41 26.19
CA LEU A 106 10.25 25.38 27.14
C LEU A 106 9.73 26.80 26.91
N ARG A 107 9.49 27.17 25.64
CA ARG A 107 8.95 28.49 25.26
C ARG A 107 7.43 28.58 25.30
N GLY A 108 6.72 27.53 25.73
CA GLY A 108 5.26 27.47 25.73
C GLY A 108 4.61 27.50 24.34
N ARG A 109 5.37 27.17 23.28
CA ARG A 109 4.92 27.14 21.87
C ARG A 109 4.56 25.73 21.39
N ASP A 110 4.20 24.84 22.32
CA ASP A 110 3.85 23.47 21.96
C ASP A 110 2.52 23.46 21.20
N VAL A 111 2.49 22.82 20.03
CA VAL A 111 1.28 22.76 19.19
C VAL A 111 0.59 21.44 19.46
N THR A 112 -0.59 21.50 20.08
CA THR A 112 -1.43 20.32 20.27
C THR A 112 -1.98 19.87 18.91
N PRO A 113 -1.82 18.59 18.53
CA PRO A 113 -2.41 18.08 17.30
C PRO A 113 -3.93 18.23 17.32
N ARG A 114 -4.54 18.57 16.17
CA ARG A 114 -6.00 18.79 16.05
C ARG A 114 -6.85 17.62 16.53
N TYR A 115 -6.34 16.39 16.43
CA TYR A 115 -7.08 15.22 16.87
C TYR A 115 -7.18 15.16 18.41
N VAL A 116 -6.18 15.64 19.15
CA VAL A 116 -6.17 15.60 20.63
C VAL A 116 -7.30 16.46 21.19
N SER A 117 -7.57 17.61 20.58
CA SER A 117 -8.70 18.47 20.96
C SER A 117 -10.08 17.86 20.71
N ARG A 118 -10.18 16.78 19.92
CA ARG A 118 -11.45 16.08 19.64
C ARG A 118 -11.74 14.95 20.64
N LEU A 119 -10.75 14.54 21.44
CA LEU A 119 -10.88 13.46 22.42
C LEU A 119 -11.43 13.97 23.75
N THR A 120 -12.23 13.15 24.43
CA THR A 120 -12.65 13.39 25.81
C THR A 120 -11.45 13.28 26.77
N LYS A 121 -11.56 13.85 27.97
CA LYS A 121 -10.48 13.79 28.97
C LYS A 121 -10.11 12.36 29.37
N GLU A 122 -11.09 11.46 29.43
CA GLU A 122 -10.86 10.04 29.74
C GLU A 122 -10.12 9.33 28.61
N GLU A 123 -10.49 9.59 27.36
CA GLU A 123 -9.79 9.06 26.18
C GLU A 123 -8.35 9.57 26.10
N GLN A 124 -8.12 10.85 26.38
CA GLN A 124 -6.77 11.42 26.45
C GLN A 124 -5.91 10.74 27.53
N ALA A 125 -6.48 10.49 28.71
CA ALA A 125 -5.77 9.80 29.80
C ALA A 125 -5.45 8.34 29.42
N ASN A 126 -6.40 7.64 28.79
CA ASN A 126 -6.15 6.30 28.26
C ASN A 126 -5.10 6.31 27.14
N GLU A 127 -5.09 7.36 26.30
CA GLU A 127 -4.10 7.54 25.25
C GLU A 127 -2.67 7.68 25.82
N GLN A 128 -2.52 8.50 26.85
CA GLN A 128 -1.25 8.69 27.54
C GLN A 128 -0.77 7.41 28.24
N LYS A 129 -1.67 6.64 28.84
CA LYS A 129 -1.33 5.37 29.50
C LYS A 129 -0.72 4.37 28.51
N TRP A 130 -1.36 4.11 27.36
CA TRP A 130 -0.81 3.16 26.40
C TRP A 130 0.51 3.64 25.79
N ARG A 131 0.66 4.95 25.52
CA ARG A 131 1.93 5.53 25.02
C ARG A 131 3.07 5.33 25.98
N THR A 132 2.80 5.47 27.27
CA THR A 132 3.78 5.24 28.34
C THR A 132 4.19 3.77 28.36
N VAL A 133 3.22 2.85 28.31
CA VAL A 133 3.49 1.40 28.26
C VAL A 133 4.29 1.03 27.01
N GLY A 134 3.92 1.53 25.82
CA GLY A 134 4.66 1.29 24.58
C GLY A 134 6.09 1.81 24.65
N THR A 135 6.29 3.00 25.23
CA THR A 135 7.62 3.58 25.44
C THR A 135 8.47 2.72 26.39
N ILE A 136 7.89 2.24 27.50
CA ILE A 136 8.57 1.33 28.43
C ILE A 136 8.97 0.03 27.71
N ARG A 137 8.06 -0.60 26.96
CA ARG A 137 8.35 -1.82 26.20
C ARG A 137 9.52 -1.61 25.22
N ARG A 138 9.54 -0.49 24.50
CA ARG A 138 10.64 -0.14 23.58
C ARG A 138 11.98 0.04 24.29
N TYR A 139 12.00 0.71 25.45
CA TYR A 139 13.22 0.84 26.24
C TYR A 139 13.71 -0.49 26.80
N ILE A 140 12.80 -1.36 27.23
CA ILE A 140 13.15 -2.72 27.65
C ILE A 140 13.82 -3.48 26.50
N LEU A 141 13.23 -3.48 25.30
CA LEU A 141 13.84 -4.11 24.12
C LEU A 141 15.22 -3.53 23.82
N LEU A 142 15.37 -2.20 23.86
CA LEU A 142 16.64 -1.53 23.62
C LEU A 142 17.70 -1.95 24.65
N ILE A 143 17.37 -1.92 25.93
CA ILE A 143 18.28 -2.30 27.02
C ILE A 143 18.69 -3.77 26.88
N LEU A 144 17.73 -4.68 26.63
CA LEU A 144 17.99 -6.10 26.44
C LEU A 144 18.92 -6.34 25.24
N THR A 145 18.67 -5.65 24.13
CA THR A 145 19.48 -5.77 22.91
C THR A 145 20.90 -5.25 23.12
N LEU A 146 21.04 -4.06 23.73
CA LEU A 146 22.34 -3.45 24.02
C LEU A 146 23.13 -4.27 25.05
N ALA A 147 22.50 -4.70 26.14
CA ALA A 147 23.14 -5.50 27.17
C ALA A 147 23.66 -6.82 26.59
N GLN A 148 22.84 -7.55 25.83
CA GLN A 148 23.25 -8.78 25.16
C GLN A 148 24.38 -8.55 24.15
N THR A 149 24.32 -7.44 23.39
CA THR A 149 25.38 -7.08 22.42
C THR A 149 26.69 -6.75 23.11
N VAL A 150 26.66 -6.01 24.23
CA VAL A 150 27.86 -5.69 25.01
C VAL A 150 28.47 -6.97 25.57
N ILE A 151 27.67 -7.87 26.14
CA ILE A 151 28.13 -9.16 26.67
C ILE A 151 28.75 -10.00 25.54
N ALA A 152 28.08 -10.14 24.39
CA ALA A 152 28.58 -10.89 23.26
C ALA A 152 29.86 -10.29 22.66
N THR A 153 29.94 -8.96 22.54
CA THR A 153 31.14 -8.27 22.04
C THR A 153 32.31 -8.41 23.01
N TRP A 154 32.03 -8.39 24.32
CA TRP A 154 33.03 -8.67 25.35
C TRP A 154 33.57 -10.10 25.25
N TYR A 155 32.70 -11.11 25.09
CA TYR A 155 33.13 -12.48 24.82
C TYR A 155 33.93 -12.60 23.51
N MET A 156 33.49 -11.94 22.43
CA MET A 156 34.24 -11.94 21.16
C MET A 156 35.63 -11.33 21.33
N LYS A 157 35.74 -10.25 22.10
CA LYS A 157 37.04 -9.64 22.46
C LYS A 157 37.95 -10.63 23.19
N THR A 158 37.42 -11.50 24.07
CA THR A 158 38.22 -12.51 24.78
C THR A 158 38.73 -13.66 23.90
N ILE A 159 38.14 -13.85 22.71
CA ILE A 159 38.55 -14.90 21.76
C ILE A 159 39.63 -14.36 20.80
N LEU A 160 39.60 -13.06 20.50
CA LEU A 160 40.53 -12.45 19.56
C LEU A 160 41.94 -12.30 20.17
N PRO A 161 43.00 -12.51 19.36
CA PRO A 161 44.37 -12.63 19.86
C PRO A 161 44.99 -11.31 20.34
N TYR A 162 44.63 -10.15 19.79
CA TYR A 162 45.23 -8.86 20.17
C TYR A 162 44.41 -8.16 21.25
N GLN A 163 44.54 -8.61 22.49
CA GLN A 163 43.77 -8.06 23.62
C GLN A 163 44.41 -6.79 24.19
N GLY A 164 44.02 -5.65 23.62
CA GLY A 164 44.29 -4.32 24.18
C GLY A 164 45.49 -3.61 23.58
N TRP A 165 45.41 -2.28 23.58
CA TRP A 165 46.46 -1.37 23.11
C TRP A 165 47.67 -1.29 24.07
N ALA A 166 47.65 -2.05 25.17
CA ALA A 166 48.71 -2.05 26.19
C ALA A 166 50.06 -2.58 25.70
N LEU A 167 50.09 -3.24 24.53
CA LEU A 167 51.30 -3.70 23.85
C LEU A 167 51.90 -2.66 22.88
N ILE A 168 51.24 -1.52 22.71
CA ILE A 168 51.74 -0.41 21.88
C ILE A 168 52.28 0.66 22.83
N ASN A 169 53.60 0.65 23.06
CA ASN A 169 54.27 1.77 23.69
C ASN A 169 54.43 2.88 22.65
N PRO A 170 53.82 4.08 22.82
CA PRO A 170 53.98 5.19 21.89
C PRO A 170 55.45 5.60 21.73
N MET A 171 56.26 5.38 22.77
CA MET A 171 57.70 5.64 22.79
C MET A 171 58.51 4.71 21.88
N ASP A 172 58.08 3.46 21.70
CA ASP A 172 58.79 2.49 20.83
C ASP A 172 58.55 2.77 19.33
N MET A 173 57.53 3.55 19.00
CA MET A 173 57.19 3.97 17.63
C MET A 173 57.88 5.28 17.21
N VAL A 174 58.51 6.01 18.14
CA VAL A 174 59.24 7.25 17.83
C VAL A 174 60.61 6.89 17.26
N GLY A 175 60.71 6.88 15.92
CA GLY A 175 61.96 6.58 15.19
C GLY A 175 61.96 5.28 14.38
N GLN A 176 60.85 4.54 14.33
CA GLN A 176 60.69 3.35 13.48
C GLN A 176 60.29 3.70 12.04
N ASP A 177 60.61 2.80 11.11
CA ASP A 177 60.16 2.88 9.71
C ASP A 177 58.62 2.81 9.63
N ILE A 178 58.03 3.66 8.79
CA ILE A 178 56.59 3.85 8.64
C ILE A 178 55.90 2.52 8.29
N TRP A 179 56.55 1.68 7.49
CA TRP A 179 56.02 0.37 7.11
C TRP A 179 55.91 -0.60 8.29
N VAL A 180 56.89 -0.58 9.21
CA VAL A 180 56.92 -1.44 10.40
C VAL A 180 55.84 -1.01 11.39
N SER A 181 55.71 0.30 11.64
CA SER A 181 54.63 0.83 12.48
C SER A 181 53.24 0.54 11.90
N PHE A 182 53.07 0.63 10.57
CA PHE A 182 51.83 0.26 9.91
C PHE A 182 51.50 -1.24 10.09
N MET A 183 52.47 -2.13 9.87
CA MET A 183 52.28 -3.58 10.06
C MET A 183 51.99 -3.96 11.52
N GLN A 184 52.50 -3.22 12.50
CA GLN A 184 52.19 -3.41 13.92
C GLN A 184 50.80 -2.93 14.31
N LEU A 185 50.32 -1.80 13.75
CA LEU A 185 49.00 -1.25 14.02
C LEU A 185 47.87 -1.98 13.26
N LEU A 186 48.17 -2.50 12.07
CA LEU A 186 47.17 -3.11 11.17
C LEU A 186 46.32 -4.20 11.85
N PRO A 187 46.87 -5.16 12.63
CA PRO A 187 46.07 -6.16 13.33
C PRO A 187 45.10 -5.56 14.35
N TYR A 188 45.48 -4.50 15.08
CA TYR A 188 44.62 -3.83 16.06
C TYR A 188 43.48 -3.06 15.39
N VAL A 189 43.78 -2.40 14.27
CA VAL A 189 42.77 -1.70 13.47
C VAL A 189 41.78 -2.70 12.87
N LEU A 190 42.27 -3.78 12.25
CA LEU A 190 41.42 -4.84 11.71
C LEU A 190 40.57 -5.49 12.79
N GLN A 191 41.15 -5.81 13.95
CA GLN A 191 40.41 -6.41 15.05
C GLN A 191 39.32 -5.47 15.59
N THR A 192 39.62 -4.18 15.72
CA THR A 192 38.65 -3.17 16.14
C THR A 192 37.52 -3.06 15.10
N GLY A 193 37.86 -3.06 13.82
CA GLY A 193 36.89 -3.09 12.72
C GLY A 193 35.98 -4.32 12.77
N ILE A 194 36.54 -5.51 12.99
CA ILE A 194 35.79 -6.76 13.16
C ILE A 194 34.86 -6.70 14.38
N LEU A 195 35.33 -6.18 15.51
CA LEU A 195 34.52 -6.04 16.72
C LEU A 195 33.36 -5.06 16.53
N ILE A 196 33.58 -3.93 15.85
CA ILE A 196 32.53 -2.98 15.51
C ILE A 196 31.50 -3.63 14.59
N LEU A 197 31.95 -4.30 13.53
CA LEU A 197 31.08 -4.98 12.58
C LEU A 197 30.27 -6.09 13.27
N PHE A 198 30.94 -6.89 14.12
CA PHE A 198 30.30 -7.91 14.94
C PHE A 198 29.24 -7.31 15.86
N ALA A 199 29.55 -6.22 16.57
CA ALA A 199 28.60 -5.58 17.48
C ALA A 199 27.36 -5.08 16.72
N VAL A 200 27.53 -4.48 15.55
CA VAL A 200 26.40 -4.01 14.72
C VAL A 200 25.55 -5.18 14.22
N LEU A 201 26.18 -6.22 13.66
CA LEU A 201 25.48 -7.40 13.15
C LEU A 201 24.78 -8.18 14.26
N PHE A 202 25.45 -8.36 15.40
CA PHE A 202 24.91 -9.06 16.55
C PHE A 202 23.77 -8.28 17.20
N CYS A 203 23.85 -6.94 17.26
CA CYS A 203 22.76 -6.08 17.72
C CYS A 203 21.49 -6.33 16.91
N TRP A 204 21.60 -6.42 15.58
CA TRP A 204 20.48 -6.74 14.70
C TRP A 204 19.89 -8.13 15.00
N VAL A 205 20.75 -9.15 15.15
CA VAL A 205 20.33 -10.53 15.49
C VAL A 205 19.66 -10.59 16.86
N SER A 206 20.20 -9.88 17.85
CA SER A 206 19.67 -9.80 19.21
C SER A 206 18.29 -9.15 19.25
N ALA A 207 18.07 -8.07 18.50
CA ALA A 207 16.75 -7.46 18.35
C ALA A 207 15.73 -8.46 17.77
N GLY A 208 16.13 -9.24 16.77
CA GLY A 208 15.33 -10.32 16.20
C GLY A 208 15.00 -11.41 17.23
N PHE A 209 15.99 -11.83 18.03
CA PHE A 209 15.81 -12.83 19.09
C PHE A 209 14.76 -12.40 20.13
N TRP A 210 14.89 -11.18 20.70
CA TRP A 210 13.92 -10.69 21.69
C TRP A 210 12.53 -10.46 21.10
N THR A 211 12.45 -10.09 19.82
CA THR A 211 11.19 -10.03 19.09
C THR A 211 10.55 -11.41 18.96
N ALA A 212 11.29 -12.41 18.51
CA ALA A 212 10.80 -13.77 18.37
C ALA A 212 10.39 -14.39 19.72
N LEU A 213 11.19 -14.16 20.77
CA LEU A 213 10.91 -14.66 22.12
C LEU A 213 9.61 -14.08 22.67
N MET A 214 9.40 -12.76 22.56
CA MET A 214 8.13 -12.17 23.00
C MET A 214 6.96 -12.62 22.15
N GLY A 215 7.15 -12.79 20.84
CA GLY A 215 6.15 -13.40 19.97
C GLY A 215 5.76 -14.80 20.42
N PHE A 216 6.74 -15.62 20.80
CA PHE A 216 6.52 -16.98 21.30
C PHE A 216 5.70 -16.97 22.60
N LEU A 217 6.12 -16.15 23.56
CA LEU A 217 5.42 -16.01 24.84
C LEU A 217 4.00 -15.48 24.64
N GLN A 218 3.80 -14.52 23.75
CA GLN A 218 2.48 -13.95 23.41
C GLN A 218 1.55 -15.02 22.81
N LEU A 219 2.05 -15.82 21.87
CA LEU A 219 1.28 -16.89 21.25
C LEU A 219 0.95 -18.02 22.23
N LEU A 220 1.82 -18.32 23.19
CA LEU A 220 1.55 -19.29 24.26
C LEU A 220 0.53 -18.79 25.28
N ILE A 221 0.63 -17.53 25.71
CA ILE A 221 -0.27 -16.94 26.72
C ILE A 221 -1.66 -16.66 26.11
N GLY A 222 -1.73 -16.44 24.80
CA GLY A 222 -2.98 -16.32 24.04
C GLY A 222 -3.79 -15.04 24.30
N ARG A 223 -3.30 -14.13 25.16
CA ARG A 223 -4.02 -12.89 25.54
C ARG A 223 -3.05 -11.74 25.85
N ASP A 224 -3.00 -10.75 24.96
CA ASP A 224 -2.50 -9.41 25.31
C ASP A 224 -3.69 -8.45 25.38
N LYS A 225 -3.91 -7.90 26.58
CA LYS A 225 -5.00 -6.96 26.87
C LYS A 225 -4.97 -5.72 25.97
N TYR A 226 -3.81 -5.38 25.43
CA TYR A 226 -3.62 -4.24 24.53
C TYR A 226 -3.61 -4.63 23.06
N SER A 227 -3.91 -5.90 22.73
CA SER A 227 -4.00 -6.33 21.35
C SER A 227 -5.32 -5.89 20.73
N ILE A 228 -5.23 -5.22 19.58
CA ILE A 228 -6.40 -4.82 18.79
C ILE A 228 -7.27 -6.04 18.47
N SER A 229 -6.66 -7.18 18.17
CA SER A 229 -7.39 -8.43 17.87
C SER A 229 -8.14 -9.04 19.06
N ALA A 230 -7.86 -8.62 20.31
CA ALA A 230 -8.57 -9.09 21.49
C ALA A 230 -9.88 -8.31 21.75
N SER A 231 -10.15 -7.26 20.98
CA SER A 231 -11.29 -6.36 21.18
C SER A 231 -12.57 -6.77 20.45
N THR A 232 -12.54 -7.83 19.63
CA THR A 232 -13.68 -8.31 18.84
C THR A 232 -13.86 -9.81 19.01
N VAL A 233 -15.11 -10.27 19.07
CA VAL A 233 -15.49 -11.68 18.96
C VAL A 233 -15.35 -12.17 17.52
N GLY A 234 -15.41 -11.25 16.56
CA GLY A 234 -15.05 -11.49 15.16
C GLY A 234 -16.25 -11.70 14.25
N ASP A 235 -17.48 -11.75 14.78
CA ASP A 235 -18.74 -11.99 14.06
C ASP A 235 -19.80 -10.88 14.24
N GLU A 236 -19.41 -9.74 14.81
CA GLU A 236 -20.32 -8.61 14.97
C GLU A 236 -20.85 -8.10 13.62
N PRO A 237 -22.12 -7.69 13.51
CA PRO A 237 -22.62 -7.07 12.28
C PRO A 237 -21.90 -5.75 12.01
N LEU A 238 -21.58 -5.48 10.75
CA LEU A 238 -20.96 -4.21 10.35
C LEU A 238 -21.96 -3.07 10.48
N ASN A 239 -21.51 -1.88 10.88
CA ASN A 239 -22.38 -0.72 10.93
C ASN A 239 -22.85 -0.32 9.51
N PRO A 240 -24.16 -0.26 9.22
CA PRO A 240 -24.69 0.15 7.92
C PRO A 240 -24.25 1.55 7.47
N GLU A 241 -23.95 2.45 8.41
CA GLU A 241 -23.48 3.81 8.11
C GLU A 241 -22.02 3.84 7.64
N HIS A 242 -21.25 2.80 7.93
CA HIS A 242 -19.84 2.74 7.60
C HIS A 242 -19.62 2.03 6.27
N ARG A 243 -19.16 2.80 5.29
CA ARG A 243 -18.71 2.30 3.98
C ARG A 243 -17.19 2.26 3.90
N THR A 244 -16.68 1.27 3.17
CA THR A 244 -15.26 1.01 2.98
C THR A 244 -14.89 1.02 1.50
N ALA A 245 -13.92 1.85 1.12
CA ALA A 245 -13.38 1.86 -0.24
C ALA A 245 -12.19 0.90 -0.37
N LEU A 246 -12.30 -0.13 -1.19
CA LEU A 246 -11.19 -1.00 -1.61
C LEU A 246 -10.49 -0.32 -2.79
N ILE A 247 -9.34 0.31 -2.55
CA ILE A 247 -8.60 1.03 -3.59
C ILE A 247 -7.43 0.17 -4.10
N MET A 248 -7.31 0.04 -5.42
CA MET A 248 -6.26 -0.74 -6.09
C MET A 248 -5.53 0.13 -7.11
N PRO A 249 -4.40 0.76 -6.72
CA PRO A 249 -3.56 1.50 -7.65
C PRO A 249 -2.82 0.54 -8.60
N ILE A 250 -2.88 0.80 -9.90
CA ILE A 250 -2.22 0.00 -10.94
C ILE A 250 -1.40 0.89 -11.88
N CYS A 251 -0.31 0.38 -12.45
CA CYS A 251 0.52 1.11 -13.39
C CYS A 251 1.29 0.16 -14.32
N ASN A 252 0.79 -0.05 -15.54
CA ASN A 252 1.32 -0.99 -16.53
C ASN A 252 1.52 -2.41 -15.99
N GLU A 253 0.57 -2.85 -15.17
CA GLU A 253 0.52 -4.21 -14.60
C GLU A 253 0.00 -5.21 -15.63
N ASP A 254 0.16 -6.51 -15.34
CA ASP A 254 -0.52 -7.57 -16.11
C ASP A 254 -2.03 -7.52 -15.84
N VAL A 255 -2.79 -7.07 -16.84
CA VAL A 255 -4.23 -6.83 -16.73
C VAL A 255 -4.98 -8.11 -16.33
N SER A 256 -4.66 -9.25 -16.94
CA SER A 256 -5.33 -10.51 -16.65
C SER A 256 -5.12 -10.94 -15.20
N ARG A 257 -3.90 -10.83 -14.68
CA ARG A 257 -3.55 -11.19 -13.30
C ARG A 257 -4.27 -10.29 -12.29
N VAL A 258 -4.24 -8.98 -12.51
CA VAL A 258 -4.85 -7.97 -11.62
C VAL A 258 -6.36 -8.19 -11.52
N PHE A 259 -7.04 -8.24 -12.66
CA PHE A 259 -8.50 -8.35 -12.70
C PHE A 259 -8.97 -9.72 -12.19
N ALA A 260 -8.22 -10.80 -12.41
CA ALA A 260 -8.53 -12.10 -11.82
C ALA A 260 -8.39 -12.08 -10.28
N GLY A 261 -7.35 -11.44 -9.75
CA GLY A 261 -7.16 -11.29 -8.30
C GLY A 261 -8.25 -10.42 -7.65
N LEU A 262 -8.63 -9.34 -8.33
CA LEU A 262 -9.72 -8.47 -7.90
C LEU A 262 -11.07 -9.18 -7.95
N ARG A 263 -11.35 -9.94 -9.00
CA ARG A 263 -12.55 -10.78 -9.13
C ARG A 263 -12.67 -11.76 -7.97
N ALA A 264 -11.60 -12.51 -7.69
CA ALA A 264 -11.58 -13.45 -6.56
C ALA A 264 -11.82 -12.77 -5.20
N THR A 265 -11.24 -11.58 -5.01
CA THR A 265 -11.47 -10.75 -3.80
C THR A 265 -12.95 -10.34 -3.70
N TRP A 266 -13.53 -9.84 -4.80
CA TRP A 266 -14.91 -9.36 -4.81
C TRP A 266 -15.94 -10.48 -4.68
N GLU A 267 -15.75 -11.60 -5.36
CA GLU A 267 -16.59 -12.80 -5.19
C GLU A 267 -16.55 -13.29 -3.73
N SER A 268 -15.37 -13.27 -3.09
CA SER A 268 -15.25 -13.60 -1.67
C SER A 268 -15.98 -12.61 -0.76
N VAL A 269 -15.96 -11.30 -1.05
CA VAL A 269 -16.74 -10.29 -0.32
C VAL A 269 -18.25 -10.52 -0.50
N LYS A 270 -18.71 -10.82 -1.71
CA LYS A 270 -20.13 -11.14 -1.95
C LYS A 270 -20.56 -12.39 -1.19
N ALA A 271 -19.70 -13.40 -1.10
CA ALA A 271 -19.97 -14.63 -0.35
C ALA A 271 -20.17 -14.39 1.16
N THR A 272 -19.61 -13.32 1.73
CA THR A 272 -19.86 -12.98 3.15
C THR A 272 -21.17 -12.25 3.40
N GLY A 273 -21.91 -11.85 2.36
CA GLY A 273 -23.13 -11.05 2.47
C GLY A 273 -22.91 -9.57 2.80
N ASN A 274 -21.66 -9.12 2.95
CA ASN A 274 -21.32 -7.75 3.36
C ASN A 274 -21.04 -6.79 2.19
N ALA A 275 -21.32 -7.19 0.95
CA ALA A 275 -20.96 -6.43 -0.26
C ALA A 275 -21.47 -4.98 -0.26
N ALA A 276 -22.61 -4.69 0.38
CA ALA A 276 -23.14 -3.33 0.49
C ALA A 276 -22.22 -2.35 1.24
N HIS A 277 -21.31 -2.85 2.09
CA HIS A 277 -20.35 -2.04 2.84
C HIS A 277 -19.07 -1.72 2.06
N PHE A 278 -18.87 -2.33 0.89
CA PHE A 278 -17.63 -2.22 0.12
C PHE A 278 -17.89 -1.67 -1.28
N ASP A 279 -17.06 -0.71 -1.68
CA ASP A 279 -16.93 -0.30 -3.08
C ASP A 279 -15.48 -0.45 -3.52
N VAL A 280 -15.26 -0.81 -4.77
CA VAL A 280 -13.95 -1.05 -5.37
C VAL A 280 -13.57 0.11 -6.28
N TYR A 281 -12.33 0.56 -6.17
CA TYR A 281 -11.76 1.61 -7.01
C TYR A 281 -10.45 1.15 -7.64
N ILE A 282 -10.45 0.93 -8.94
CA ILE A 282 -9.27 0.63 -9.74
C ILE A 282 -8.66 1.96 -10.19
N LEU A 283 -7.49 2.29 -9.65
CA LEU A 283 -6.85 3.59 -9.83
C LEU A 283 -5.63 3.47 -10.75
N SER A 284 -5.82 3.65 -12.05
CA SER A 284 -4.78 3.49 -13.07
C SER A 284 -3.91 4.74 -13.26
N ASP A 285 -2.60 4.53 -13.22
CA ASP A 285 -1.53 5.43 -13.66
C ASP A 285 -0.84 4.94 -14.95
N SER A 286 -1.40 3.91 -15.59
CA SER A 286 -0.88 3.31 -16.80
C SER A 286 -0.80 4.31 -17.95
N TYR A 287 0.20 4.12 -18.80
CA TYR A 287 0.51 5.03 -19.91
C TYR A 287 0.80 4.32 -21.21
N ASN A 288 0.99 3.00 -21.18
CA ASN A 288 1.01 2.21 -22.40
C ASN A 288 -0.42 2.19 -22.98
N PRO A 289 -0.65 2.65 -24.23
CA PRO A 289 -1.97 2.69 -24.85
C PRO A 289 -2.68 1.33 -24.86
N ASP A 290 -1.97 0.25 -25.20
CA ASP A 290 -2.53 -1.10 -25.29
C ASP A 290 -3.01 -1.58 -23.91
N ILE A 291 -2.20 -1.36 -22.88
CA ILE A 291 -2.56 -1.69 -21.50
C ILE A 291 -3.76 -0.85 -21.05
N CYS A 292 -3.80 0.44 -21.38
CA CYS A 292 -4.93 1.30 -21.01
C CYS A 292 -6.27 0.82 -21.60
N VAL A 293 -6.26 0.38 -22.86
CA VAL A 293 -7.45 -0.17 -23.52
C VAL A 293 -7.81 -1.53 -22.91
N ALA A 294 -6.81 -2.39 -22.66
CA ALA A 294 -7.02 -3.68 -22.02
C ALA A 294 -7.61 -3.55 -20.61
N GLU A 295 -7.16 -2.59 -19.80
CA GLU A 295 -7.73 -2.30 -18.48
C GLU A 295 -9.21 -1.90 -18.55
N GLN A 296 -9.57 -1.02 -19.49
CA GLN A 296 -10.97 -0.60 -19.67
C GLN A 296 -11.86 -1.77 -20.08
N LYS A 297 -11.38 -2.59 -21.02
CA LYS A 297 -12.04 -3.83 -21.44
C LYS A 297 -12.25 -4.77 -20.25
N ALA A 298 -11.18 -5.09 -19.51
CA ALA A 298 -11.23 -6.01 -18.39
C ALA A 298 -12.14 -5.50 -17.26
N TRP A 299 -12.23 -4.19 -17.06
CA TRP A 299 -13.16 -3.59 -16.11
C TRP A 299 -14.62 -3.75 -16.53
N MET A 300 -14.95 -3.53 -17.81
CA MET A 300 -16.30 -3.75 -18.33
C MET A 300 -16.72 -5.22 -18.22
N GLU A 301 -15.84 -6.14 -18.60
CA GLU A 301 -16.07 -7.59 -18.48
C GLU A 301 -16.26 -7.99 -17.02
N LEU A 302 -15.40 -7.51 -16.11
CA LEU A 302 -15.52 -7.77 -14.68
C LEU A 302 -16.87 -7.33 -14.13
N ILE A 303 -17.30 -6.09 -14.40
CA ILE A 303 -18.59 -5.59 -13.91
C ILE A 303 -19.74 -6.49 -14.36
N ALA A 304 -19.76 -6.87 -15.63
CA ALA A 304 -20.81 -7.71 -16.21
C ALA A 304 -20.83 -9.10 -15.56
N GLU A 305 -19.66 -9.73 -15.40
CA GLU A 305 -19.53 -11.06 -14.79
C GLU A 305 -19.93 -11.10 -13.32
N VAL A 306 -19.57 -10.06 -12.55
CA VAL A 306 -19.80 -10.03 -11.11
C VAL A 306 -21.01 -9.20 -10.70
N GLN A 307 -21.79 -8.67 -11.64
CA GLN A 307 -22.91 -7.76 -11.37
C GLN A 307 -22.48 -6.59 -10.45
N GLY A 308 -21.28 -6.05 -10.71
CA GLY A 308 -20.61 -5.06 -9.86
C GLY A 308 -21.01 -3.60 -10.15
N GLU A 309 -22.11 -3.39 -10.86
CA GLU A 309 -22.57 -2.07 -11.29
C GLU A 309 -22.83 -1.17 -10.07
N GLY A 310 -22.31 0.06 -10.12
CA GLY A 310 -22.45 1.02 -9.02
C GLY A 310 -21.57 0.74 -7.80
N GLN A 311 -20.75 -0.31 -7.81
CA GLN A 311 -19.81 -0.62 -6.72
C GLN A 311 -18.37 -0.78 -7.19
N ILE A 312 -18.11 -1.16 -8.45
CA ILE A 312 -16.76 -1.33 -9.00
C ILE A 312 -16.47 -0.22 -10.00
N PHE A 313 -15.48 0.61 -9.68
CA PHE A 313 -15.16 1.82 -10.44
C PHE A 313 -13.76 1.76 -11.03
N TYR A 314 -13.57 2.38 -12.18
CA TYR A 314 -12.28 2.49 -12.87
C TYR A 314 -11.94 3.95 -13.18
N ARG A 315 -10.70 4.34 -12.86
CA ARG A 315 -10.18 5.67 -13.18
C ARG A 315 -8.75 5.61 -13.66
N ARG A 316 -8.51 6.13 -14.87
CA ARG A 316 -7.15 6.48 -15.34
C ARG A 316 -6.86 7.97 -15.15
N ARG A 317 -5.72 8.30 -14.51
CA ARG A 317 -5.29 9.71 -14.38
C ARG A 317 -4.63 10.21 -15.66
N ARG A 318 -5.06 11.38 -16.16
CA ARG A 318 -4.38 12.07 -17.29
C ARG A 318 -3.05 12.69 -16.86
N ARG A 319 -3.02 13.34 -15.69
CA ARG A 319 -1.81 13.97 -15.12
C ARG A 319 -1.26 13.11 -13.99
N ARG A 320 -0.13 12.46 -14.23
CA ARG A 320 0.54 11.57 -13.28
C ARG A 320 1.47 12.40 -12.39
N MET A 321 1.04 12.68 -11.17
CA MET A 321 1.89 13.31 -10.14
C MET A 321 2.03 12.36 -8.96
N LYS A 322 3.25 12.32 -8.39
CA LYS A 322 3.59 11.55 -7.17
C LYS A 322 3.27 10.05 -7.21
N ARG A 323 3.19 9.42 -8.40
CA ARG A 323 2.97 7.97 -8.59
C ARG A 323 1.79 7.46 -7.73
N LYS A 324 1.94 6.29 -7.09
CA LYS A 324 0.96 5.65 -6.19
C LYS A 324 0.40 6.59 -5.12
N SER A 325 1.25 7.32 -4.39
CA SER A 325 0.78 8.21 -3.32
C SER A 325 -0.06 9.38 -3.84
N GLY A 326 0.30 9.94 -5.00
CA GLY A 326 -0.54 10.95 -5.64
C GLY A 326 -1.84 10.40 -6.22
N ASN A 327 -1.86 9.12 -6.61
CA ASN A 327 -3.04 8.44 -7.13
C ASN A 327 -4.08 8.26 -6.02
N ILE A 328 -3.61 7.84 -4.84
CA ILE A 328 -4.37 7.75 -3.60
C ILE A 328 -4.82 9.14 -3.11
N ASP A 329 -3.93 10.15 -3.10
CA ASP A 329 -4.29 11.53 -2.73
C ASP A 329 -5.41 12.10 -3.61
N ASP A 330 -5.36 11.90 -4.93
CA ASP A 330 -6.44 12.35 -5.84
C ASP A 330 -7.75 11.58 -5.59
N PHE A 331 -7.69 10.32 -5.16
CA PHE A 331 -8.88 9.58 -4.72
C PHE A 331 -9.46 10.17 -3.43
N CYS A 332 -8.64 10.32 -2.39
CA CYS A 332 -9.07 10.88 -1.11
C CYS A 332 -9.69 12.27 -1.30
N ARG A 333 -9.05 13.16 -2.07
CA ARG A 333 -9.58 14.51 -2.34
C ARG A 333 -10.93 14.53 -3.06
N ARG A 334 -11.28 13.52 -3.86
CA ARG A 334 -12.46 13.55 -4.74
C ARG A 334 -13.62 12.66 -4.29
N TRP A 335 -13.34 11.54 -3.63
CA TRP A 335 -14.38 10.59 -3.21
C TRP A 335 -14.17 10.06 -1.80
N GLY A 336 -12.96 10.21 -1.22
CA GLY A 336 -12.65 9.61 0.07
C GLY A 336 -13.56 10.07 1.21
N ASN A 337 -14.10 11.29 1.17
CA ASN A 337 -14.99 11.81 2.21
C ASN A 337 -16.34 11.07 2.32
N GLN A 338 -16.67 10.24 1.33
CA GLN A 338 -17.87 9.39 1.31
C GLN A 338 -17.68 8.07 2.06
N TYR A 339 -16.45 7.77 2.49
CA TYR A 339 -16.08 6.50 3.13
C TYR A 339 -15.54 6.73 4.53
N SER A 340 -15.93 5.87 5.46
CA SER A 340 -15.33 5.83 6.80
C SER A 340 -13.91 5.28 6.74
N TYR A 341 -13.72 4.28 5.88
CA TYR A 341 -12.50 3.49 5.77
C TYR A 341 -12.06 3.35 4.33
N MET A 342 -10.75 3.19 4.12
CA MET A 342 -10.21 2.73 2.85
C MET A 342 -9.25 1.57 3.09
N VAL A 343 -9.29 0.55 2.25
CA VAL A 343 -8.30 -0.53 2.21
C VAL A 343 -7.46 -0.35 0.96
N VAL A 344 -6.15 -0.21 1.12
CA VAL A 344 -5.21 -0.07 -0.01
C VAL A 344 -4.73 -1.44 -0.42
N LEU A 345 -5.08 -1.90 -1.61
CA LEU A 345 -4.60 -3.14 -2.22
C LEU A 345 -3.48 -2.84 -3.21
N ASP A 346 -2.49 -3.74 -3.29
CA ASP A 346 -1.57 -3.77 -4.43
C ASP A 346 -2.13 -4.64 -5.56
N ALA A 347 -1.60 -4.42 -6.78
CA ALA A 347 -2.03 -5.10 -7.99
C ALA A 347 -1.85 -6.63 -7.94
N ASP A 348 -0.91 -7.11 -7.12
CA ASP A 348 -0.60 -8.52 -6.89
C ASP A 348 -1.32 -9.11 -5.65
N SER A 349 -2.08 -8.28 -4.92
CA SER A 349 -2.71 -8.67 -3.66
C SER A 349 -4.11 -9.23 -3.86
N VAL A 350 -4.40 -10.31 -3.12
CA VAL A 350 -5.73 -10.92 -3.02
C VAL A 350 -6.08 -11.04 -1.55
N MET A 351 -7.25 -10.56 -1.16
CA MET A 351 -7.74 -10.61 0.23
C MET A 351 -9.08 -11.33 0.28
N SER A 352 -9.32 -12.14 1.31
CA SER A 352 -10.64 -12.76 1.50
C SER A 352 -11.65 -11.73 2.03
N GLY A 353 -12.92 -11.91 1.69
CA GLY A 353 -14.02 -11.10 2.22
C GLY A 353 -14.14 -11.17 3.75
N GLU A 354 -13.84 -12.32 4.34
CA GLU A 354 -13.77 -12.50 5.80
C GLU A 354 -12.67 -11.63 6.42
N CYS A 355 -11.48 -11.58 5.80
CA CYS A 355 -10.39 -10.74 6.29
C CYS A 355 -10.74 -9.26 6.18
N LEU A 356 -11.33 -8.83 5.05
CA LEU A 356 -11.78 -7.45 4.85
C LEU A 356 -12.87 -7.06 5.86
N SER A 357 -13.88 -7.91 6.06
CA SER A 357 -14.93 -7.70 7.06
C SER A 357 -14.36 -7.65 8.48
N GLY A 358 -13.43 -8.54 8.81
CA GLY A 358 -12.72 -8.56 10.09
C GLY A 358 -11.90 -7.28 10.33
N LEU A 359 -11.24 -6.74 9.30
CA LEU A 359 -10.53 -5.47 9.40
C LEU A 359 -11.49 -4.29 9.70
N VAL A 360 -12.69 -4.28 9.09
CA VAL A 360 -13.71 -3.27 9.40
C VAL A 360 -14.18 -3.42 10.84
N ARG A 361 -14.52 -4.64 11.30
CA ARG A 361 -14.90 -4.93 12.69
C ARG A 361 -13.85 -4.44 13.68
N LEU A 362 -12.58 -4.73 13.42
CA LEU A 362 -11.46 -4.27 14.27
C LEU A 362 -11.35 -2.74 14.29
N MET A 363 -11.58 -2.07 13.16
CA MET A 363 -11.55 -0.62 13.08
C MET A 363 -12.74 0.03 13.80
N GLU A 364 -13.89 -0.64 13.84
CA GLU A 364 -15.08 -0.21 14.58
C GLU A 364 -14.90 -0.39 16.09
N ALA A 365 -14.37 -1.54 16.52
CA ALA A 365 -14.06 -1.81 17.92
C ALA A 365 -12.95 -0.90 18.48
N ASN A 366 -12.14 -0.28 17.62
CA ASN A 366 -11.04 0.60 18.01
C ASN A 366 -11.20 1.99 17.36
N PRO A 367 -12.08 2.87 17.90
CA PRO A 367 -12.34 4.20 17.33
C PRO A 367 -11.10 5.09 17.18
N ASN A 368 -10.10 4.88 18.04
CA ASN A 368 -8.84 5.62 18.04
C ASN A 368 -7.78 5.05 17.10
N ALA A 369 -8.04 3.90 16.46
CA ALA A 369 -7.14 3.36 15.43
C ALA A 369 -7.22 4.21 14.15
N GLY A 370 -6.06 4.68 13.69
CA GLY A 370 -5.94 5.37 12.40
C GLY A 370 -5.65 4.40 11.24
N ILE A 371 -4.90 3.33 11.51
CA ILE A 371 -4.51 2.31 10.55
C ILE A 371 -4.45 0.95 11.24
N ILE A 372 -4.91 -0.10 10.55
CA ILE A 372 -4.68 -1.49 10.94
C ILE A 372 -4.04 -2.21 9.74
N GLN A 373 -2.81 -2.69 9.95
CA GLN A 373 -2.03 -3.37 8.94
C GLN A 373 -2.22 -4.88 9.06
N SER A 374 -2.65 -5.54 7.98
CA SER A 374 -2.68 -7.00 7.93
C SER A 374 -1.28 -7.56 7.67
N SER A 375 -1.06 -8.82 8.08
CA SER A 375 0.17 -9.56 7.78
C SER A 375 0.00 -10.34 6.47
N PRO A 376 0.64 -9.91 5.36
CA PRO A 376 0.52 -10.60 4.08
C PRO A 376 1.16 -11.99 4.14
N LYS A 377 0.66 -12.91 3.32
CA LYS A 377 1.25 -14.23 3.09
C LYS A 377 1.63 -14.35 1.63
N ALA A 378 2.92 -14.56 1.35
CA ALA A 378 3.39 -14.82 -0.01
C ALA A 378 2.79 -16.14 -0.54
N SER A 379 2.36 -16.14 -1.81
CA SER A 379 1.72 -17.27 -2.47
C SER A 379 2.00 -17.25 -3.98
N GLY A 380 1.83 -18.39 -4.66
CA GLY A 380 1.82 -18.47 -6.13
C GLY A 380 3.17 -18.24 -6.81
N MET A 381 4.28 -18.68 -6.20
CA MET A 381 5.62 -18.61 -6.80
C MET A 381 6.25 -20.00 -6.84
N ASP A 382 6.80 -20.37 -7.99
CA ASP A 382 7.18 -21.76 -8.27
C ASP A 382 8.69 -22.04 -8.16
N THR A 383 9.53 -21.00 -8.02
CA THR A 383 10.98 -21.20 -7.87
C THR A 383 11.32 -21.79 -6.50
N LEU A 384 12.37 -22.62 -6.42
CA LEU A 384 12.82 -23.21 -5.16
C LEU A 384 13.05 -22.15 -4.08
N TYR A 385 13.75 -21.07 -4.42
CA TYR A 385 14.00 -19.95 -3.51
C TYR A 385 12.69 -19.32 -3.01
N ALA A 386 11.73 -19.08 -3.92
CA ALA A 386 10.44 -18.51 -3.54
C ALA A 386 9.62 -19.45 -2.64
N ARG A 387 9.61 -20.77 -2.91
CA ARG A 387 8.93 -21.75 -2.06
C ARG A 387 9.57 -21.86 -0.69
N CYS A 388 10.91 -21.83 -0.60
CA CYS A 388 11.63 -21.74 0.68
C CYS A 388 11.24 -20.47 1.44
N GLN A 389 11.18 -19.31 0.77
CA GLN A 389 10.78 -18.06 1.40
C GLN A 389 9.32 -18.07 1.85
N GLN A 390 8.41 -18.64 1.06
CA GLN A 390 7.00 -18.82 1.43
C GLN A 390 6.84 -19.71 2.66
N PHE A 391 7.57 -20.83 2.71
CA PHE A 391 7.60 -21.71 3.87
C PHE A 391 8.12 -20.98 5.11
N ALA A 392 9.27 -20.32 5.02
CA ALA A 392 9.86 -19.55 6.11
C ALA A 392 8.92 -18.46 6.63
N THR A 393 8.28 -17.71 5.73
CA THR A 393 7.33 -16.65 6.10
C THR A 393 6.08 -17.23 6.76
N ARG A 394 5.63 -18.42 6.36
CA ARG A 394 4.45 -19.06 6.96
C ARG A 394 4.73 -19.66 8.34
N VAL A 395 5.94 -20.15 8.58
CA VAL A 395 6.35 -20.73 9.86
C VAL A 395 6.77 -19.65 10.87
N TYR A 396 7.66 -18.73 10.48
CA TYR A 396 8.22 -17.74 11.38
C TYR A 396 7.44 -16.42 11.39
N GLY A 397 6.69 -16.11 10.34
CA GLY A 397 5.98 -14.83 10.21
C GLY A 397 5.04 -14.52 11.38
N PRO A 398 4.11 -15.43 11.77
CA PRO A 398 3.21 -15.17 12.90
C PRO A 398 3.95 -14.87 14.21
N LEU A 399 5.07 -15.56 14.43
CA LEU A 399 5.92 -15.37 15.61
C LEU A 399 6.50 -13.95 15.65
N PHE A 400 7.15 -13.52 14.57
CA PHE A 400 7.74 -12.18 14.50
C PHE A 400 6.68 -11.08 14.49
N THR A 401 5.54 -11.29 13.82
CA THR A 401 4.43 -10.32 13.82
C THR A 401 3.87 -10.11 15.22
N ALA A 402 3.65 -11.19 16.00
CA ALA A 402 3.19 -11.08 17.38
C ALA A 402 4.19 -10.33 18.27
N GLY A 403 5.49 -10.62 18.11
CA GLY A 403 6.56 -9.95 18.84
C GLY A 403 6.67 -8.46 18.51
N LEU A 404 6.65 -8.11 17.22
CA LEU A 404 6.65 -6.72 16.75
C LEU A 404 5.46 -5.95 17.32
N HIS A 405 4.27 -6.55 17.27
CA HIS A 405 3.06 -5.95 17.80
C HIS A 405 3.14 -5.72 19.32
N PHE A 406 3.72 -6.66 20.07
CA PHE A 406 3.97 -6.49 21.50
C PHE A 406 4.89 -5.29 21.79
N TRP A 407 6.01 -5.17 21.07
CA TRP A 407 7.00 -4.14 21.32
C TRP A 407 6.56 -2.75 20.84
N GLN A 408 5.88 -2.66 19.70
CA GLN A 408 5.53 -1.38 19.07
C GLN A 408 4.27 -0.74 19.64
N LEU A 409 3.34 -1.54 20.19
CA LEU A 409 2.12 -1.16 20.91
C LEU A 409 1.54 0.23 20.53
N GLY A 410 0.55 0.23 19.62
CA GLY A 410 -0.12 1.45 19.16
C GLY A 410 0.62 2.22 18.06
N GLU A 411 1.87 1.82 17.76
CA GLU A 411 2.57 2.19 16.54
C GLU A 411 2.65 0.95 15.62
N SER A 412 2.56 1.16 14.31
CA SER A 412 2.63 0.08 13.32
C SER A 412 3.33 0.55 12.07
N HIS A 413 3.97 -0.38 11.36
CA HIS A 413 4.53 -0.13 10.05
C HIS A 413 3.42 -0.19 9.01
N TYR A 414 3.35 0.84 8.16
CA TYR A 414 2.56 0.78 6.94
C TYR A 414 3.45 0.26 5.80
N TRP A 415 3.14 -0.91 5.27
CA TRP A 415 3.89 -1.52 4.16
C TRP A 415 3.46 -1.01 2.79
N GLY A 416 2.48 -0.12 2.73
CA GLY A 416 1.97 0.45 1.48
C GLY A 416 0.72 -0.24 0.93
N HIS A 417 0.33 -1.39 1.47
CA HIS A 417 -0.79 -2.20 0.98
C HIS A 417 -1.35 -3.13 2.07
N ASN A 418 -2.49 -3.75 1.78
CA ASN A 418 -3.24 -4.67 2.61
C ASN A 418 -3.49 -4.14 4.03
N ALA A 419 -3.81 -2.85 4.11
CA ALA A 419 -4.10 -2.15 5.36
C ALA A 419 -5.40 -1.35 5.23
N ILE A 420 -6.20 -1.39 6.30
CA ILE A 420 -7.38 -0.54 6.44
C ILE A 420 -6.98 0.76 7.14
N ILE A 421 -7.41 1.89 6.59
CA ILE A 421 -7.07 3.24 7.03
C ILE A 421 -8.36 4.02 7.27
N ARG A 422 -8.46 4.69 8.42
CA ARG A 422 -9.55 5.62 8.70
C ARG A 422 -9.37 6.88 7.87
N VAL A 423 -10.42 7.28 7.14
CA VAL A 423 -10.32 8.35 6.14
C VAL A 423 -10.57 9.74 6.75
N LYS A 424 -11.42 9.83 7.79
CA LYS A 424 -11.76 11.09 8.49
C LYS A 424 -10.54 11.97 8.86
N PRO A 425 -9.41 11.44 9.38
CA PRO A 425 -8.25 12.26 9.74
C PRO A 425 -7.56 13.00 8.58
N PHE A 426 -7.86 12.66 7.32
CA PHE A 426 -7.31 13.38 6.17
C PHE A 426 -7.96 14.75 5.91
N TYR A 427 -9.11 15.04 6.53
CA TYR A 427 -9.87 16.29 6.40
C TYR A 427 -9.96 17.02 7.75
#